data_AF-A0A178K9H8-F1
#
_entry.id   AF-A0A178K9H8-F1
#
_cell.length_a   1.000
_cell.length_b   1.000
_cell.length_c   1.000
_cell.angle_alpha   90.00
_cell.angle_beta   90.00
_cell.angle_gamma   90.00
#
_symmetry.space_group_name_H-M   'P 1'
#
loop_
_entity.id
_entity.type
_entity.pdbx_description
1 polymer ?
#
loop_
_entity_poly.entity_id
_entity_poly.type
_entity_poly.pdbx_seq_one_letter_code
_entity_poly.pdbx_strand_id
1 'polypeptide(L)' 'MSWFIENKEWFFSGIGVSVLMLVFGIFKSKSHKKQVQKSGNNSKNYQAGGDINIGNKND' A
#
# COMPACT_ATOMS: atom_id res chain seq x y z
N MET A 1 40.71 -6.98 -8.81
CA MET A 1 40.27 -6.41 -7.52
C MET A 1 39.64 -5.06 -7.80
N SER A 2 38.43 -4.77 -7.35
CA SER A 2 37.20 -5.27 -7.97
C SER A 2 36.46 -4.03 -8.49
N TRP A 3 35.88 -4.10 -9.70
CA TRP A 3 35.07 -3.01 -10.29
C TRP A 3 34.05 -2.45 -9.28
N PHE A 4 33.56 -3.31 -8.39
CA PHE A 4 32.65 -2.94 -7.31
C PHE A 4 33.22 -1.93 -6.30
N ILE A 5 34.50 -2.04 -5.93
CA ILE A 5 35.15 -1.11 -5.00
C ILE A 5 35.34 0.27 -5.63
N GLU A 6 35.67 0.30 -6.92
CA GLU A 6 35.87 1.54 -7.68
C GLU A 6 34.54 2.28 -7.93
N ASN A 7 33.45 1.53 -8.11
CA ASN A 7 32.14 2.09 -8.45
C ASN A 7 31.20 2.23 -7.23
N LYS A 8 31.72 1.99 -6.02
CA LYS A 8 30.90 1.99 -4.78
C LYS A 8 30.14 3.29 -4.58
N GLU A 9 30.72 4.45 -4.90
CA GLU A 9 30.08 5.75 -4.65
C GLU A 9 28.90 5.99 -5.57
N TRP A 10 29.04 5.72 -6.86
CA TRP A 10 27.93 5.82 -7.82
C TRP A 10 26.85 4.76 -7.54
N PHE A 11 27.28 3.54 -7.17
CA PHE A 11 26.35 2.48 -6.79
C PHE A 11 25.55 2.84 -5.54
N PHE A 12 26.17 3.35 -4.47
CA PHE A 12 25.48 3.68 -3.22
C PHE A 12 24.80 5.07 -3.20
N SER A 13 25.07 5.95 -4.16
CA SER A 13 24.36 7.24 -4.31
C SER A 13 23.17 7.18 -5.28
N GLY A 14 23.19 6.23 -6.23
CA GLY A 14 22.12 6.03 -7.22
C GLY A 14 21.38 4.71 -7.02
N ILE A 15 21.76 3.70 -7.81
CA ILE A 15 21.06 2.41 -7.92
C ILE A 15 20.82 1.74 -6.56
N GLY A 16 21.79 1.76 -5.67
CA GLY A 16 21.70 1.19 -4.33
C GLY A 16 20.57 1.81 -3.51
N VAL A 17 20.44 3.15 -3.53
CA VAL A 17 19.33 3.85 -2.86
C VAL A 17 17.99 3.48 -3.49
N SER A 18 17.93 3.42 -4.83
CA SER A 18 16.71 3.05 -5.56
C SER A 18 16.26 1.61 -5.25
N VAL A 19 17.19 0.66 -5.20
CA VAL A 19 16.92 -0.74 -4.85
C VAL A 19 16.43 -0.84 -3.41
N LEU A 20 17.08 -0.15 -2.45
CA LEU A 20 16.64 -0.14 -1.06
C LEU A 20 15.23 0.45 -0.90
N MET A 21 14.93 1.55 -1.59
CA MET A 21 13.60 2.16 -1.60
C MET A 21 12.54 1.26 -2.23
N LEU A 22 12.87 0.57 -3.32
CA LEU A 22 11.97 -0.37 -3.99
C LEU A 22 11.66 -1.55 -3.07
N VAL A 23 12.68 -2.16 -2.48
CA VAL A 23 12.53 -3.26 -1.50
C VAL A 23 11.66 -2.80 -0.32
N PHE A 24 11.96 -1.64 0.26
CA PHE A 24 11.16 -1.08 1.35
C PHE A 24 9.71 -0.81 0.93
N GLY A 25 9.47 -0.30 -0.28
CA GLY A 25 8.15 -0.02 -0.83
C GLY A 25 7.30 -1.29 -1.01
N ILE A 26 7.89 -2.38 -1.48
CA ILE A 26 7.21 -3.69 -1.61
C ILE A 26 6.76 -4.18 -0.24
N PHE A 27 7.62 -4.10 0.78
CA PHE A 27 7.28 -4.55 2.13
C PHE A 27 6.31 -3.61 2.88
N LYS A 28 6.20 -2.35 2.47
CA LYS A 28 5.27 -1.37 3.08
C LYS A 28 3.81 -1.58 2.66
N SER A 29 3.55 -2.33 1.60
CA SER A 29 2.20 -2.49 1.03
C SER A 29 1.58 -3.85 1.35
N LYS A 30 0.97 -3.97 2.54
CA LYS A 30 -0.18 -4.86 2.83
C LYS A 30 -1.09 -4.35 3.95
N SER A 31 -1.06 -3.05 4.28
CA SER A 31 -2.06 -2.51 5.20
C SER A 31 -3.36 -2.37 4.43
N HIS A 32 -4.22 -3.38 4.52
CA HIS A 32 -5.63 -3.21 4.18
C HIS A 32 -6.11 -2.01 4.98
N LYS A 33 -6.58 -0.96 4.29
CA LYS A 33 -7.18 0.19 4.97
C LYS A 33 -8.29 -0.35 5.86
N LYS A 34 -8.03 -0.37 7.17
CA LYS A 34 -8.97 -0.89 8.15
C LYS A 34 -10.08 0.15 8.26
N GLN A 35 -11.17 -0.06 7.54
CA GLN A 35 -12.35 0.77 7.66
C GLN A 35 -12.99 0.46 9.02
N VAL A 36 -12.95 1.44 9.93
CA VAL A 36 -13.57 1.34 11.25
C VAL A 36 -14.72 2.33 11.28
N GLN A 37 -15.96 1.84 11.14
CA GLN A 37 -17.15 2.65 11.34
C GLN A 37 -17.77 2.34 12.71
N LYS A 38 -18.15 3.39 13.43
CA LYS A 38 -19.02 3.26 14.60
C LYS A 38 -20.47 3.23 14.14
N SER A 39 -21.24 2.25 14.61
CA SER A 39 -22.67 2.13 14.32
C SER A 39 -23.53 2.54 15.51
N GLY A 40 -24.60 3.27 15.24
CA GLY A 40 -25.71 3.47 16.19
C GLY A 40 -26.75 2.35 16.12
N ASN A 41 -27.76 2.44 17.00
CA ASN A 41 -28.91 1.54 16.98
C ASN A 41 -29.75 1.78 15.71
N ASN A 42 -30.24 0.71 15.06
CA ASN A 42 -30.98 0.75 13.79
C ASN A 42 -30.21 1.31 12.56
N SER A 43 -28.88 1.23 12.55
CA SER A 43 -28.05 1.72 11.43
C SER A 43 -27.57 0.59 10.52
N LYS A 44 -27.66 0.80 9.19
CA LYS A 44 -27.10 -0.12 8.19
C LYS A 44 -25.73 0.37 7.73
N ASN A 45 -24.66 -0.26 8.19
CA ASN A 45 -23.29 0.17 7.91
C ASN A 45 -22.73 -0.55 6.69
N TYR A 46 -22.94 0.02 5.51
CA TYR A 46 -22.38 -0.51 4.27
C TYR A 46 -20.93 -0.04 4.11
N GLN A 47 -20.03 -0.99 3.88
CA GLN A 47 -18.60 -0.76 3.72
C GLN A 47 -18.06 -1.64 2.61
N ALA A 48 -17.28 -1.07 1.70
CA ALA A 48 -16.53 -1.82 0.72
C ALA A 48 -15.29 -1.04 0.30
N GLY A 49 -14.23 -1.77 -0.02
CA GLY A 49 -13.03 -1.23 -0.64
C GLY A 49 -13.15 -1.08 -2.17
N GLY A 50 -14.35 -1.24 -2.72
CA GLY A 50 -14.70 -1.19 -4.15
C GLY A 50 -16.18 -0.85 -4.30
N ASP A 51 -16.81 -1.25 -5.40
CA ASP A 51 -18.18 -0.81 -5.70
C ASP A 51 -19.23 -1.44 -4.77
N ILE A 52 -20.19 -0.63 -4.30
CA ILE A 52 -21.39 -1.09 -3.60
C ILE A 52 -22.63 -0.65 -4.37
N ASN A 53 -23.49 -1.61 -4.69
CA ASN A 53 -24.85 -1.35 -5.16
C ASN A 53 -25.82 -1.50 -3.99
N ILE A 54 -26.35 -0.38 -3.49
CA ILE A 54 -27.41 -0.35 -2.47
C ILE A 54 -28.70 0.10 -3.14
N GLY A 55 -29.69 -0.80 -3.17
CA GLY A 55 -31.03 -0.54 -3.65
C GLY A 55 -31.85 -1.82 -3.56
N ASN A 56 -33.16 -1.70 -3.35
CA ASN A 56 -34.08 -2.82 -3.50
C ASN A 56 -34.52 -2.84 -4.97
N LYS A 57 -34.62 -4.02 -5.61
CA LYS A 57 -35.08 -4.10 -7.01
C LYS A 57 -36.53 -3.60 -7.20
N ASN A 58 -37.26 -3.33 -6.12
CA ASN A 58 -38.68 -3.04 -6.08
C ASN A 58 -39.06 -1.87 -5.12
N ASP A 59 -38.18 -0.90 -4.88
CA ASP A 59 -38.59 0.38 -4.23
C ASP A 59 -38.95 1.44 -5.29
#